data_AF-A0A2Z5TT70-F1
#
_entry.id   AF-A0A2Z5TT70-F1
#
_cell.length_a   1.000
_cell.length_b   1.000
_cell.length_c   1.000
_cell.angle_alpha   90.00
_cell.angle_beta   90.00
_cell.angle_gamma   90.00
#
_symmetry.space_group_name_H-M   'P 1'
#
loop_
_entity.id
_entity.type
_entity.pdbx_description
1 polymer ?
#
loop_
_entity_poly.entity_id
_entity_poly.type
_entity_poly.pdbx_seq_one_letter_code
_entity_poly.pdbx_strand_id
1 'polypeptide(L)' 'MLKELLQKNWPYVLTSIAGVIMLSVKFSQGKWQLGMIWLVATTYWLVKLYQKYQFLKNAQR' A
#
# COMPACT_ATOMS: atom_id res chain seq x y z
N MET A 1 -11.16 -15.53 10.38
CA MET A 1 -10.00 -14.67 10.66
C MET A 1 -9.30 -14.10 9.42
N LEU A 2 -8.47 -14.83 8.66
CA LEU A 2 -7.74 -14.27 7.51
C LEU A 2 -8.69 -13.83 6.37
N LYS A 3 -9.76 -14.61 6.15
CA LYS A 3 -10.84 -14.33 5.19
C LYS A 3 -11.67 -13.09 5.55
N GLU A 4 -11.92 -12.87 6.84
CA GLU A 4 -12.65 -11.68 7.33
C GLU A 4 -11.79 -10.43 7.27
N LEU A 5 -10.50 -10.53 7.61
CA LEU A 5 -9.54 -9.43 7.44
C LEU A 5 -9.41 -9.03 5.96
N LEU A 6 -9.38 -10.00 5.05
CA LEU A 6 -9.33 -9.75 3.61
C LEU A 6 -10.63 -9.13 3.08
N GLN A 7 -11.80 -9.52 3.59
CA GLN A 7 -13.07 -8.89 3.20
C GLN A 7 -13.20 -7.47 3.76
N LYS A 8 -12.83 -7.25 5.02
CA LYS A 8 -12.95 -5.94 5.68
C LYS A 8 -11.92 -4.93 5.14
N ASN A 9 -10.76 -5.41 4.71
CA ASN A 9 -9.71 -4.60 4.06
C ASN A 9 -9.63 -4.83 2.54
N TRP A 10 -10.66 -5.41 1.92
CA TRP A 10 -10.73 -5.65 0.48
C TRP A 10 -10.43 -4.39 -0.36
N PRO A 11 -10.86 -3.16 0.03
CA PRO A 11 -10.51 -1.95 -0.69
C PRO A 11 -9.00 -1.67 -0.70
N TYR A 12 -8.30 -1.99 0.40
CA TYR A 12 -6.84 -1.83 0.52
C TYR A 12 -6.09 -2.86 -0.32
N VAL A 13 -6.61 -4.08 -0.42
CA VAL A 13 -6.05 -5.13 -1.28
C VAL A 13 -6.21 -4.74 -2.75
N LEU A 14 -7.41 -4.28 -3.14
CA LEU A 14 -7.69 -3.80 -4.50
C LEU A 14 -6.84 -2.60 -4.90
N THR A 15 -6.69 -1.60 -4.02
CA THR A 15 -5.84 -0.43 -4.28
C THR A 15 -4.36 -0.80 -4.36
N SER A 16 -3.90 -1.78 -3.58
CA SER A 16 -2.54 -2.31 -3.69
C SER A 16 -2.31 -3.00 -5.04
N ILE A 17 -3.23 -3.87 -5.45
CA ILE A 17 -3.15 -4.57 -6.75
C ILE A 17 -3.20 -3.57 -7.90
N ALA A 18 -4.16 -2.63 -7.88
CA ALA A 18 -4.28 -1.59 -8.88
C ALA A 18 -3.04 -0.70 -8.94
N GLY A 19 -2.46 -0.35 -7.78
CA GLY A 19 -1.23 0.43 -7.67
C GLY A 19 -0.04 -0.29 -8.31
N VAL A 20 0.10 -1.60 -8.11
CA VAL A 20 1.17 -2.40 -8.73
C VAL A 20 0.97 -2.51 -10.24
N ILE A 21 -0.26 -2.73 -10.71
CA ILE A 21 -0.57 -2.78 -12.15
C ILE A 21 -0.25 -1.43 -12.81
N MET A 22 -0.68 -0.32 -12.20
CA MET A 22 -0.37 1.02 -12.72
C MET A 22 1.14 1.28 -12.75
N LEU A 23 1.86 0.85 -11.71
CA LEU A 23 3.31 1.00 -11.66
C LEU A 23 3.97 0.25 -12.83
N SER A 24 3.63 -1.03 -13.02
CA SER A 24 4.15 -1.87 -14.12
C SER A 24 3.82 -1.30 -15.50
N VAL A 25 2.59 -0.82 -15.71
CA VAL A 25 2.17 -0.20 -16.97
C VAL A 25 2.91 1.11 -17.24
N LYS A 26 3.07 1.98 -16.24
CA LYS A 26 3.79 3.26 -16.40
C LYS A 26 5.29 3.07 -16.59
N PHE A 27 5.86 2.06 -15.96
CA PHE A 27 7.26 1.65 -16.18
C PHE A 27 7.47 1.15 -17.61
N SER A 28 6.59 0.28 -18.10
CA SER A 28 6.62 -0.24 -19.48
C SER A 28 6.44 0.87 -20.52
N GLN A 29 5.64 1.90 -20.21
CA GLN A 29 5.48 3.10 -21.05
C GLN A 29 6.68 4.07 -21.00
N GLY A 30 7.77 3.75 -20.31
CA GLY A 30 8.93 4.62 -20.17
C GLY A 30 8.68 5.87 -19.30
N LYS A 31 7.57 5.92 -18.56
CA LYS A 31 7.22 7.04 -17.66
C LYS A 31 7.73 6.80 -16.24
N TRP A 32 9.04 6.63 -16.12
CA TRP A 32 9.75 6.33 -14.88
C TRP A 32 9.49 7.36 -13.77
N GLN A 33 9.27 8.63 -14.12
CA GLN A 33 8.92 9.70 -13.18
C GLN A 33 7.61 9.43 -12.43
N LEU A 34 6.57 8.95 -13.13
CA LEU A 34 5.29 8.61 -12.49
C LEU A 34 5.44 7.38 -11.59
N GLY A 35 6.26 6.40 -11.97
CA GLY A 35 6.60 5.26 -11.12
C GLY A 35 7.31 5.66 -9.83
N MET A 36 8.26 6.60 -9.92
CA MET A 36 9.00 7.14 -8.77
C MET A 36 8.10 7.94 -7.82
N ILE A 37 7.21 8.79 -8.34
CA ILE A 37 6.22 9.53 -7.52
C ILE A 37 5.30 8.53 -6.81
N TRP A 38 4.85 7.50 -7.52
CA TRP A 38 3.98 6.48 -6.94
C TRP A 38 4.70 5.69 -5.85
N LEU A 39 5.95 5.27 -6.07
CA LEU A 39 6.80 4.62 -5.07
C LEU A 39 6.95 5.45 -3.79
N VAL A 40 7.24 6.74 -3.91
CA VAL A 40 7.35 7.63 -2.74
C VAL A 40 6.02 7.71 -1.99
N ALA A 41 4.90 7.79 -2.71
CA ALA A 41 3.57 7.81 -2.12
C ALA A 41 3.23 6.49 -1.39
N THR A 42 3.54 5.33 -1.98
CA THR A 42 3.35 4.04 -1.31
C THR A 42 4.26 3.90 -0.10
N THR A 43 5.53 4.28 -0.18
CA THR A 43 6.47 4.23 0.96
C THR A 43 6.00 5.10 2.11
N TYR A 44 5.55 6.33 1.83
CA TYR A 44 5.00 7.21 2.87
C TYR A 44 3.79 6.58 3.58
N TRP A 45 2.85 6.02 2.81
CA TRP A 45 1.70 5.33 3.37
C TRP A 45 2.09 4.08 4.17
N LEU A 46 3.05 3.30 3.69
CA LEU A 46 3.53 2.09 4.35
C LEU A 46 4.16 2.40 5.71
N VAL A 47 5.01 3.44 5.78
CA VAL A 47 5.63 3.90 7.04
C VAL A 47 4.57 4.37 8.02
N LYS A 48 3.58 5.15 7.56
CA LYS A 48 2.49 5.64 8.42
C LYS A 48 1.62 4.50 8.96
N LEU A 49 1.36 3.48 8.12
CA LEU A 49 0.60 2.29 8.50
C LEU A 49 1.37 1.44 9.51
N TYR A 50 2.68 1.29 9.32
CA TYR A 50 3.58 0.62 10.27
C TYR A 50 3.64 1.33 11.62
N GLN A 51 3.79 2.65 11.64
CA GLN A 51 3.77 3.44 12.88
C GLN A 51 2.44 3.28 13.62
N LYS A 52 1.31 3.35 12.91
CA LYS A 52 -0.02 3.15 13.50
C LYS A 52 -0.18 1.74 14.07
N TYR A 53 0.34 0.72 13.37
CA TYR A 53 0.37 -0.65 13.86
C TYR A 53 1.20 -0.78 15.15
N GLN A 54 2.41 -0.20 15.19
CA GLN A 54 3.26 -0.21 16.38
C GLN A 54 2.61 0.52 17.57
N PHE A 55 1.94 1.65 17.33
CA PHE A 55 1.21 2.37 18.37
C PHE A 55 0.07 1.53 18.96
N LEU A 56 -0.74 0.89 18.11
CA LEU A 56 -1.81 -0.01 18.56
C LEU A 56 -1.26 -1.22 19.33
N LYS A 57 -0.14 -1.79 18.87
CA LYS A 57 0.53 -2.91 19.54
C LYS A 57 1.04 -2.54 20.93
N ASN A 58 1.58 -1.33 21.10
CA ASN A 58 2.08 -0.85 22.39
C ASN A 58 0.96 -0.41 23.34
N ALA A 59 -0.16 0.10 22.82
CA ALA A 59 -1.33 0.49 23.61
C ALA A 59 -2.14 -0.70 24.16
N GLN A 60 -1.91 -1.90 23.62
CA GLN A 60 -2.58 -3.14 24.02
C GLN A 60 -1.79 -3.93 25.08
N ARG A 61 -0.71 -3.36 25.62
CA ARG A 61 0.20 -3.94 26.62
C ARG A 61 0.04 -3.22 27.94
#